data_AF-A0A838V9J7-F1
#
_entry.id   AF-A0A838V9J7-F1
#
_cell.length_a   1.000
_cell.length_b   1.000
_cell.length_c   1.000
_cell.angle_alpha   90.00
_cell.angle_beta   90.00
_cell.angle_gamma   90.00
#
_symmetry.space_group_name_H-M   'P 1'
#
loop_
_entity.id
_entity.type
_entity.pdbx_description
1 polymer ?
#
loop_
_entity_poly.entity_id
_entity_poly.type
_entity_poly.pdbx_seq_one_letter_code
_entity_poly.pdbx_strand_id
1 'polypeptide(L)'
;MPDRPPDWTTRRPATTVLSTPRISAPTALDRDPDWRPGDKWPPQFKNAVRVSVEDAAALQGFRSDYPWQGSRHRCFLQIGNAVCPPLARLVIEAAARSGESDGGR
;
A
#
# COMPACT_ATOMS: atom_id res chain seq x y z
N MET A 1 -15.93 11.75 12.00
CA MET A 1 -14.99 12.33 11.02
C MET A 1 -14.49 11.19 10.18
N PRO A 2 -14.51 11.20 8.83
CA PRO A 2 -13.77 10.16 8.13
C PRO A 2 -12.29 10.37 8.46
N ASP A 3 -11.66 9.34 9.01
CA ASP A 3 -10.25 9.32 9.37
C ASP A 3 -9.41 9.63 8.13
N ARG A 4 -8.92 10.87 8.04
CA ARG A 4 -8.00 11.27 6.98
C ARG A 4 -6.69 10.51 7.21
N PRO A 5 -6.21 9.73 6.23
CA PRO A 5 -4.95 9.02 6.39
C PRO A 5 -3.81 10.02 6.61
N PRO A 6 -2.78 9.68 7.39
CA PRO A 6 -1.69 10.61 7.71
C PRO A 6 -1.05 11.20 6.44
N ASP A 7 -0.71 12.50 6.46
CA ASP A 7 -0.23 13.24 5.28
C ASP A 7 0.92 12.56 4.52
N TRP A 8 1.80 11.82 5.22
CA TRP A 8 2.92 11.13 4.60
C TRP A 8 2.49 10.07 3.57
N THR A 9 1.31 9.45 3.75
CA THR A 9 0.77 8.42 2.85
C THR A 9 0.57 8.93 1.43
N THR A 10 0.31 10.23 1.27
CA THR A 10 0.16 10.88 -0.06
C THR A 10 1.48 11.41 -0.61
N ARG A 11 2.43 11.78 0.26
CA ARG A 11 3.74 12.35 -0.13
C ARG A 11 4.80 11.30 -0.42
N ARG A 12 4.65 10.09 0.13
CA ARG A 12 5.56 8.96 -0.06
C ARG A 12 4.74 7.70 -0.37
N PRO A 13 4.04 7.65 -1.51
CA PRO A 13 3.29 6.46 -1.88
C PRO A 13 4.27 5.29 -2.01
N ALA A 14 4.12 4.29 -1.14
CA ALA A 14 4.78 3.02 -1.32
C ALA A 14 4.20 2.37 -2.57
N THR A 15 5.04 1.79 -3.42
CA THR A 15 4.54 0.99 -4.56
C THR A 15 3.80 -0.27 -4.09
N THR A 16 4.08 -0.76 -2.88
CA THR A 16 3.37 -1.89 -2.25
C THR A 16 3.58 -1.90 -0.73
N VAL A 17 2.54 -2.23 0.05
CA VAL A 17 2.71 -2.64 1.45
C VAL A 17 3.22 -4.08 1.43
N LEU A 18 4.53 -4.25 1.58
CA LEU A 18 5.13 -5.55 1.82
C LEU A 18 4.69 -6.00 3.23
N SER A 19 4.57 -7.32 3.46
CA SER A 19 4.09 -7.94 4.72
C SER A 19 4.99 -7.71 5.95
N THR A 20 5.47 -6.49 6.13
CA THR A 20 6.46 -5.99 7.08
C THR A 20 6.05 -4.59 7.53
N PRO A 21 6.35 -4.18 8.78
CA PRO A 21 5.96 -2.87 9.32
C PRO A 21 6.83 -1.71 8.80
N ARG A 22 7.41 -1.81 7.61
CA ARG A 22 8.35 -0.82 7.04
C ARG A 22 8.03 -0.53 5.59
N ILE A 23 7.89 0.75 5.29
CA ILE A 23 7.72 1.26 3.93
C ILE A 23 9.05 1.85 3.47
N SER A 24 9.66 1.26 2.44
CA SER A 24 10.92 1.76 1.88
C SER A 24 10.75 3.14 1.28
N ALA A 25 11.80 3.97 1.34
CA ALA A 25 11.79 5.23 0.64
C ALA A 25 11.74 5.00 -0.90
N PRO A 26 11.10 5.92 -1.67
CA PRO A 26 10.74 5.66 -3.06
C PRO A 26 11.94 5.42 -3.99
N THR A 27 13.00 6.21 -3.84
CA THR A 27 14.19 6.14 -4.71
C THR A 27 15.48 5.85 -3.93
N ALA A 28 16.56 5.53 -4.64
CA ALA A 28 17.89 5.42 -4.05
C ALA A 28 18.34 6.73 -3.37
N LEU A 29 18.03 7.89 -3.98
CA LEU A 29 18.34 9.20 -3.42
C LEU A 29 17.58 9.46 -2.10
N ASP A 30 16.32 9.01 -2.00
CA ASP A 30 15.55 9.13 -0.75
C ASP A 30 16.09 8.20 0.35
N ARG A 31 16.64 7.05 -0.05
CA ARG A 31 17.28 6.08 0.87
C ARG A 31 18.63 6.59 1.32
N ASP A 32 19.35 7.30 0.45
CA ASP A 32 20.68 7.82 0.69
C ASP A 32 20.95 9.08 -0.15
N PRO A 33 20.86 10.30 0.44
CA PRO A 33 21.07 11.56 -0.28
C PRO A 33 22.47 11.67 -0.92
N ASP A 34 23.44 10.93 -0.38
CA ASP A 34 24.82 10.93 -0.85
C ASP A 34 25.07 9.91 -1.98
N TRP A 35 24.09 9.08 -2.33
CA TRP A 35 24.24 8.09 -3.42
C TRP A 35 24.45 8.76 -4.78
N ARG A 36 25.36 8.22 -5.59
CA ARG A 36 25.63 8.64 -6.96
C ARG A 36 25.53 7.46 -7.94
N PRO A 37 25.22 7.70 -9.22
CA PRO A 37 25.31 6.67 -10.24
C PRO A 37 26.69 6.02 -10.27
N GLY A 38 26.75 4.69 -10.14
CA GLY A 38 28.00 3.92 -10.05
C GLY A 38 28.31 3.42 -8.63
N ASP A 39 27.73 4.04 -7.60
CA ASP A 39 27.83 3.53 -6.23
C ASP A 39 26.99 2.27 -6.04
N LYS A 40 27.37 1.48 -5.03
CA LYS A 40 26.53 0.36 -4.57
C LYS A 40 25.17 0.90 -4.16
N TRP A 41 24.13 0.20 -4.61
CA TRP A 41 22.75 0.58 -4.32
C TRP A 41 22.47 0.58 -2.80
N PRO A 42 21.79 1.61 -2.27
CA PRO A 42 21.58 1.74 -0.84
C PRO A 42 20.64 0.63 -0.32
N PRO A 43 20.78 0.22 0.95
CA PRO A 43 19.92 -0.81 1.54
C PRO A 43 18.43 -0.47 1.39
N GLN A 44 17.60 -1.45 1.03
CA GLN A 44 16.18 -1.23 0.71
C GLN A 44 15.41 -0.50 1.81
N PHE A 45 15.71 -0.80 3.08
CA PHE A 45 15.02 -0.20 4.23
C PHE A 45 15.82 0.94 4.90
N LYS A 46 16.89 1.45 4.27
CA LYS A 46 17.54 2.68 4.74
C LYS A 46 16.52 3.83 4.62
N ASN A 47 16.37 4.61 5.70
CA ASN A 47 15.35 5.67 5.82
C ASN A 47 13.90 5.23 5.59
N ALA A 48 13.58 3.95 5.80
CA ALA A 48 12.21 3.46 5.72
C ALA A 48 11.32 4.03 6.83
N VAL A 49 10.06 4.31 6.49
CA VAL A 49 9.03 4.72 7.44
C VAL A 49 8.51 3.48 8.15
N ARG A 50 8.50 3.49 9.49
CA ARG A 50 7.80 2.46 10.28
C ARG A 50 6.33 2.79 10.37
N VAL A 51 5.49 1.79 10.16
CA VAL A 51 4.03 1.97 10.09
C VAL A 51 3.31 1.09 11.09
N SER A 52 2.18 1.58 11.57
CA SER A 52 1.19 0.78 12.30
C SER A 52 0.41 -0.16 11.36
N VAL A 53 -0.46 -1.01 11.92
CA VAL A 53 -1.32 -1.88 11.11
C VAL A 53 -2.36 -1.01 10.38
N GLU A 54 -2.84 0.03 11.06
CA GLU A 54 -3.83 0.99 10.60
C GLU A 54 -3.26 1.85 9.46
N ASP A 55 -2.03 2.36 9.60
CA ASP A 55 -1.32 3.08 8.54
C ASP A 55 -1.17 2.22 7.27
N ALA A 56 -0.81 0.94 7.46
CA ALA A 56 -0.62 0.00 6.35
C ALA A 56 -1.94 -0.37 5.68
N ALA A 57 -3.01 -0.54 6.45
CA ALA A 57 -4.36 -0.77 5.93
C ALA A 57 -4.87 0.44 5.15
N ALA A 58 -4.65 1.65 5.67
CA ALA A 58 -5.01 2.91 5.01
C ALA A 58 -4.28 3.08 3.67
N LEU A 59 -3.00 2.71 3.60
CA LEU A 59 -2.25 2.70 2.34
C LEU A 59 -2.86 1.78 1.27
N GLN A 60 -3.50 0.69 1.68
CA GLN A 60 -4.22 -0.23 0.79
C GLN A 60 -5.66 0.23 0.50
N GLY A 61 -6.14 1.31 1.14
CA GLY A 61 -7.50 1.81 0.98
C GLY A 61 -8.55 1.13 1.85
N PHE A 62 -8.13 0.44 2.92
CA PHE A 62 -9.05 -0.08 3.93
C PHE A 62 -9.47 1.01 4.92
N ARG A 63 -10.62 0.81 5.56
CA ARG A 63 -11.06 1.62 6.70
C ARG A 63 -10.12 1.42 7.89
N SER A 64 -10.00 2.46 8.72
CA SER A 64 -9.21 2.46 9.95
C SER A 64 -9.66 1.39 10.95
N ASP A 65 -10.95 1.07 10.98
CA ASP A 65 -11.56 0.09 11.89
C ASP A 65 -11.76 -1.31 11.27
N TYR A 66 -11.05 -1.62 10.18
CA TYR A 66 -11.14 -2.94 9.56
C TYR A 66 -10.64 -4.04 10.52
N PRO A 67 -11.40 -5.13 10.75
CA PRO A 67 -11.14 -6.08 11.84
C PRO A 67 -10.06 -7.11 11.47
N TRP A 68 -8.81 -6.67 11.34
CA TRP A 68 -7.65 -7.56 11.13
C TRP A 68 -7.48 -8.54 12.29
N GLN A 69 -7.11 -9.79 11.98
CA GLN A 69 -7.06 -10.86 12.99
C GLN A 69 -5.66 -11.42 13.22
N GLY A 70 -5.36 -11.76 14.47
CA GLY A 70 -4.13 -12.47 14.87
C GLY A 70 -2.98 -11.54 15.27
N SER A 71 -1.76 -12.06 15.18
CA SER A 71 -0.55 -11.31 15.58
C SER A 71 -0.27 -10.15 14.62
N ARG A 72 0.49 -9.15 15.08
CA ARG A 72 0.90 -8.01 14.25
C ARG A 72 1.47 -8.43 12.89
N HIS A 73 2.36 -9.42 12.86
CA HIS A 73 2.92 -9.95 11.61
C HIS A 73 1.84 -10.56 10.70
N ARG A 74 0.87 -11.29 11.27
CA ARG A 74 -0.24 -11.87 10.52
C ARG A 74 -1.18 -10.79 9.96
N CYS A 75 -1.36 -9.67 10.67
CA CYS A 75 -2.10 -8.53 10.14
C CYS A 75 -1.37 -7.90 8.93
N PHE A 76 -0.04 -7.69 9.02
CA PHE A 76 0.74 -7.21 7.87
C PHE A 76 0.69 -8.16 6.67
N LEU A 77 0.70 -9.47 6.90
CA LEU A 77 0.51 -10.47 5.84
C LEU A 77 -0.86 -10.38 5.19
N GLN A 78 -1.93 -10.21 5.97
CA GLN A 78 -3.28 -10.03 5.44
C GLN A 78 -3.37 -8.75 4.60
N ILE A 79 -2.84 -7.64 5.11
CA ILE A 79 -2.84 -6.35 4.39
C ILE A 79 -2.05 -6.45 3.09
N GLY A 80 -0.83 -7.01 3.12
CA GLY A 80 0.04 -7.10 1.94
C GLY A 80 -0.46 -8.07 0.86
N ASN A 81 -1.26 -9.08 1.24
CA ASN A 81 -1.83 -10.06 0.30
C ASN A 81 -3.24 -9.68 -0.19
N ALA A 82 -3.87 -8.66 0.40
CA ALA A 82 -5.20 -8.23 0.00
C ALA A 82 -5.16 -7.44 -1.31
N VAL A 83 -6.24 -7.52 -2.09
CA VAL A 83 -6.46 -6.57 -3.19
C VAL A 83 -6.92 -5.24 -2.60
N CYS A 84 -6.31 -4.13 -3.02
CA CYS A 84 -6.74 -2.79 -2.62
C CYS A 84 -8.25 -2.60 -2.91
N PRO A 85 -9.10 -2.25 -1.94
CA PRO A 85 -10.53 -2.06 -2.17
C PRO A 85 -10.88 -1.05 -3.27
N PRO A 86 -10.17 0.09 -3.43
CA PRO A 86 -10.41 0.99 -4.57
C PRO A 86 -10.15 0.34 -5.93
N LEU A 87 -9.11 -0.49 -6.04
CA LEU A 87 -8.80 -1.21 -7.27
C LEU A 87 -9.88 -2.27 -7.56
N ALA A 88 -10.25 -3.06 -6.55
CA ALA A 88 -11.31 -4.06 -6.67
C ALA A 88 -12.62 -3.44 -7.15
N ARG A 89 -13.00 -2.28 -6.58
CA ARG A 89 -14.18 -1.52 -7.02
C ARG A 89 -14.12 -1.19 -8.50
N LEU A 90 -13.03 -0.59 -8.98
CA LEU A 90 -12.89 -0.18 -10.38
C LEU A 90 -12.97 -1.38 -11.34
N VAL A 91 -12.34 -2.50 -10.98
CA VAL A 91 -12.38 -3.73 -11.78
C VAL A 91 -13.79 -4.31 -11.84
N ILE A 92 -14.51 -4.37 -10.71
CA ILE A 92 -15.89 -4.85 -10.66
C ILE A 92 -16.81 -3.95 -11.49
N GLU A 93 -16.69 -2.62 -11.35
CA GLU A 93 -17.47 -1.66 -12.15
C GLU A 93 -17.20 -1.82 -13.65
N ALA A 94 -15.93 -2.05 -14.04
CA ALA A 94 -15.59 -2.31 -15.44
C ALA A 94 -16.20 -3.62 -15.95
N ALA A 95 -16.11 -4.70 -15.18
CA ALA A 95 -16.68 -5.99 -15.54
C ALA A 95 -18.20 -5.95 -15.65
N ALA A 96 -18.89 -5.24 -14.74
CA ALA A 96 -20.33 -5.09 -14.75
C ALA A 96 -20.83 -4.41 -16.05
N ARG A 97 -20.18 -3.31 -16.46
CA ARG A 97 -20.52 -2.62 -17.72
C ARG A 97 -20.35 -3.50 -18.96
N SER A 98 -19.33 -4.34 -18.98
CA SER A 98 -19.10 -5.29 -20.07
C SER A 98 -20.16 -6.40 -20.10
N GLY A 99 -20.59 -6.89 -18.94
CA GLY A 99 -21.63 -7.94 -18.84
C GLY A 99 -23.01 -7.48 -19.30
N GLU A 100 -23.36 -6.21 -19.07
CA GLU A 100 -24.62 -5.62 -19.57
C GLU A 100 -24.67 -5.54 -21.11
N SER A 101 -23.50 -5.46 -21.76
CA SER A 101 -23.40 -5.39 -23.23
C SER A 101 -23.51 -6.76 -23.92
N ASP A 102 -23.31 -7.85 -23.18
CA ASP A 102 -23.27 -9.23 -23.72
C ASP A 102 -24.57 -10.02 -23.48
N GLY A 103 -25.48 -9.51 -22.63
CA GLY A 103 -26.78 -10.13 -22.32
C GLY A 103 -27.92 -9.79 -23.30
N GLY A 104 -27.64 -9.06 -24.38
CA GLY A 104 -28.61 -8.59 -25.37
C GLY A 104 -28.63 -9.36 -26.68
N ARG A 105 -28.16 -10.62 -26.71
CA ARG A 105 -28.12 -11.45 -27.92
C ARG A 105 -28.89 -12.75 -27.78
#